data_AF-S2JNI5-F1
#
_entry.id   AF-S2JNI5-F1
#
_cell.length_a   1.000
_cell.length_b   1.000
_cell.length_c   1.000
_cell.angle_alpha   90.00
_cell.angle_beta   90.00
_cell.angle_gamma   90.00
#
_symmetry.space_group_name_H-M   'P 1'
#
loop_
_entity.id
_entity.type
_entity.pdbx_description
1 polymer ?
#
loop_
_entity_poly.entity_id
_entity_poly.type
_entity_poly.pdbx_seq_one_letter_code
_entity_poly.pdbx_strand_id
1 'polypeptide(L)'
;MSLKTNIGTAIEYTVNDLLKVRYSTDPSKDTFFQWEGSIFAFIPGQAPKKIFKCIGMNVSKAKIEENKLKVSGKELTYYLDPTTGAKLDRWDNPWTEEKNLPVVHIANDPVQMALPTFIPMDVRQNKFNGSAAIVTEIPLFYPNPLAVEDHTFDAFDSNKMYEAGEFFTFKCNAEQLDQPDTVDQVEVNWTRVSKFAPFMKMGGKDGYLVYHCTGYKLPQGATADDLDALLAKEIKDVVPEYTTADEYNPDAQNVSSWSYFKKHFDRYQHEPEATWPIPSKE
;
A
#
# COMPACT_ATOMS: atom_id res chain seq x y z
N MET A 1 15.68 8.38 -53.94
CA MET A 1 14.88 8.83 -52.79
C MET A 1 15.41 8.13 -51.55
N SER A 2 16.09 8.87 -50.68
CA SER A 2 16.59 8.37 -49.40
C SER A 2 15.42 8.34 -48.42
N LEU A 3 15.02 7.14 -47.99
CA LEU A 3 14.16 6.97 -46.82
C LEU A 3 15.01 7.30 -45.60
N LYS A 4 14.88 8.53 -45.09
CA LYS A 4 15.33 8.88 -43.75
C LYS A 4 14.45 8.13 -42.76
N THR A 5 14.94 7.01 -42.24
CA THR A 5 14.43 6.38 -41.03
C THR A 5 14.63 7.39 -39.90
N ASN A 6 13.54 8.03 -39.48
CA ASN A 6 13.54 8.87 -38.30
C ASN A 6 13.55 7.92 -37.10
N ILE A 7 14.75 7.47 -36.71
CA ILE A 7 14.95 6.78 -35.44
C ILE A 7 14.88 7.88 -34.38
N GLY A 8 13.66 8.25 -33.98
CA GLY A 8 13.47 8.99 -32.75
C GLY A 8 14.09 8.15 -31.64
N THR A 9 15.07 8.72 -30.93
CA THR A 9 15.57 8.15 -29.68
C THR A 9 14.36 7.83 -28.82
N ALA A 10 14.13 6.55 -28.54
CA ALA A 10 13.10 6.16 -27.59
C ALA A 10 13.41 6.89 -26.27
N ILE A 11 12.46 7.70 -25.79
CA ILE A 11 12.58 8.33 -24.48
C ILE A 11 12.60 7.18 -23.46
N GLU A 12 13.71 7.04 -22.75
CA GLU A 12 13.86 6.05 -21.71
C GLU A 12 13.44 6.69 -20.38
N TYR A 13 12.31 6.24 -19.85
CA TYR A 13 11.84 6.64 -18.54
C TYR A 13 12.50 5.79 -17.45
N THR A 14 12.78 6.39 -16.31
CA THR A 14 13.51 5.75 -15.20
C THR A 14 12.84 6.00 -13.85
N VAL A 15 13.39 5.46 -12.77
CA VAL A 15 12.94 5.73 -11.39
C VAL A 15 12.95 7.24 -11.07
N ASN A 16 13.73 8.05 -11.78
CA ASN A 16 13.65 9.51 -11.69
C ASN A 16 12.27 10.05 -12.11
N ASP A 17 11.60 9.43 -13.09
CA ASP A 17 10.27 9.84 -13.54
C ASP A 17 9.17 9.39 -12.57
N LEU A 18 9.39 8.27 -11.88
CA LEU A 18 8.53 7.84 -10.79
C LEU A 18 8.48 8.88 -9.66
N LEU A 19 9.56 9.62 -9.40
CA LEU A 19 9.58 10.71 -8.40
C LEU A 19 8.46 11.72 -8.68
N LYS A 20 8.40 12.25 -9.90
CA LYS A 20 7.47 13.32 -10.29
C LYS A 20 6.01 12.87 -10.23
N VAL A 21 5.75 11.62 -10.59
CA VAL A 21 4.40 11.04 -10.60
C VAL A 21 3.95 10.66 -9.20
N ARG A 22 4.77 9.92 -8.45
CA ARG A 22 4.36 9.32 -7.17
C ARG A 22 4.61 10.22 -5.96
N TYR A 23 5.51 11.20 -6.04
CA TYR A 23 5.91 12.03 -4.91
C TYR A 23 6.00 13.51 -5.31
N SER A 24 6.46 14.35 -4.38
CA SER A 24 6.86 15.73 -4.65
C SER A 24 8.31 15.78 -5.09
N THR A 25 8.61 16.69 -6.01
CA THR A 25 9.99 17.05 -6.39
C THR A 25 10.65 17.98 -5.37
N ASP A 26 9.87 18.57 -4.44
CA ASP A 26 10.39 19.26 -3.26
C ASP A 26 10.47 18.26 -2.09
N PRO A 27 11.69 17.90 -1.63
CA PRO A 27 11.87 16.87 -0.61
C PRO A 27 11.31 17.25 0.77
N SER A 28 10.97 18.53 0.99
CA SER A 28 10.34 18.99 2.23
C SER A 28 8.83 18.76 2.27
N LYS A 29 8.20 18.38 1.15
CA LYS A 29 6.75 18.28 1.01
C LYS A 29 6.25 16.85 1.13
N ASP A 30 5.23 16.68 1.94
CA ASP A 30 4.44 15.45 1.98
C ASP A 30 3.64 15.29 0.69
N THR A 31 3.52 14.04 0.23
CA THR A 31 2.62 13.63 -0.84
C THR A 31 1.62 12.62 -0.30
N PHE A 32 0.35 12.88 -0.52
CA PHE A 32 -0.74 12.00 -0.15
C PHE A 32 -1.32 11.29 -1.38
N PHE A 33 -1.52 9.98 -1.29
CA PHE A 33 -2.53 9.29 -2.09
C PHE A 33 -3.61 8.75 -1.17
N GLN A 34 -4.82 8.65 -1.71
CA GLN A 34 -5.87 7.83 -1.13
C GLN A 34 -6.41 6.82 -2.14
N TRP A 35 -6.97 5.73 -1.66
CA TRP A 35 -7.58 4.69 -2.46
C TRP A 35 -8.77 4.06 -1.75
N GLU A 36 -9.65 3.46 -2.54
CA GLU A 36 -10.73 2.60 -2.09
C GLU A 36 -10.87 1.38 -2.98
N GLY A 37 -11.44 0.30 -2.47
CA GLY A 37 -11.51 -0.94 -3.22
C GLY A 37 -12.32 -2.06 -2.57
N SER A 38 -12.18 -3.24 -3.15
CA SER A 38 -12.77 -4.48 -2.65
C SER A 38 -11.69 -5.53 -2.46
N ILE A 39 -11.88 -6.36 -1.42
CA ILE A 39 -10.98 -7.45 -1.08
C ILE A 39 -11.74 -8.77 -1.23
N PHE A 40 -11.19 -9.64 -2.06
CA PHE A 40 -11.76 -10.94 -2.37
C PHE A 40 -10.88 -12.06 -1.83
N ALA A 41 -11.50 -13.08 -1.26
CA ALA A 41 -10.84 -14.33 -0.93
C ALA A 41 -11.01 -15.35 -2.06
N PHE A 42 -9.90 -15.97 -2.46
CA PHE A 42 -9.86 -17.08 -3.39
C PHE A 42 -9.38 -18.31 -2.64
N ILE A 43 -10.24 -19.34 -2.57
CA ILE A 43 -9.95 -20.62 -1.91
C ILE A 43 -10.17 -21.74 -2.92
N PRO A 44 -9.26 -22.73 -3.02
CA PRO A 44 -9.41 -23.84 -3.95
C PRO A 44 -10.77 -24.54 -3.83
N GLY A 45 -11.43 -24.75 -4.97
CA GLY A 45 -12.73 -25.42 -5.03
C GLY A 45 -13.93 -24.58 -4.59
N GLN A 46 -13.75 -23.29 -4.26
CA GLN A 46 -14.82 -22.37 -3.89
C GLN A 46 -14.94 -21.20 -4.88
N ALA A 47 -16.15 -20.66 -5.02
CA ALA A 47 -16.33 -19.40 -5.73
C ALA A 47 -15.65 -18.25 -4.97
N PRO A 48 -14.95 -17.32 -5.64
CA PRO A 48 -14.34 -16.17 -4.97
C PRO A 48 -15.38 -15.34 -4.21
N LYS A 49 -15.04 -14.92 -3.01
CA LYS A 49 -15.96 -14.18 -2.13
C LYS A 49 -15.42 -12.80 -1.82
N LYS A 50 -16.20 -11.75 -2.08
CA LYS A 50 -15.91 -10.42 -1.53
C LYS A 50 -16.12 -10.49 -0.03
N ILE A 51 -15.04 -10.27 0.74
CA ILE A 51 -15.08 -10.34 2.20
C ILE A 51 -14.97 -8.98 2.85
N PHE A 52 -14.34 -8.01 2.19
CA PHE A 52 -14.23 -6.64 2.69
C PHE A 52 -14.36 -5.63 1.54
N LYS A 53 -14.80 -4.43 1.88
CA LYS A 53 -14.37 -3.21 1.19
C LYS A 53 -13.12 -2.68 1.90
N CYS A 54 -12.38 -1.78 1.28
CA CYS A 54 -11.31 -1.07 1.97
C CYS A 54 -11.21 0.38 1.53
N ILE A 55 -10.65 1.20 2.41
CA ILE A 55 -10.22 2.56 2.14
C ILE A 55 -8.86 2.77 2.81
N GLY A 56 -7.96 3.48 2.14
CA GLY A 56 -6.62 3.69 2.67
C GLY A 56 -5.95 4.92 2.09
N MET A 57 -4.80 5.23 2.66
CA MET A 57 -3.93 6.33 2.25
C MET A 57 -2.48 6.00 2.52
N ASN A 58 -1.60 6.72 1.83
CA ASN A 58 -0.23 6.89 2.29
C ASN A 58 0.12 8.37 2.33
N VAL A 59 1.04 8.69 3.22
CA VAL A 59 1.78 9.95 3.21
C VAL A 59 3.25 9.63 2.99
N SER A 60 3.94 10.38 2.13
CA SER A 60 5.34 10.09 1.80
C SER A 60 6.14 11.34 1.47
N LYS A 61 7.43 11.31 1.82
CA LYS A 61 8.48 12.23 1.36
C LYS A 61 9.49 11.45 0.53
N ALA A 62 10.03 12.11 -0.49
CA ALA A 62 11.03 11.53 -1.35
C ALA A 62 12.12 12.52 -1.70
N LYS A 63 13.35 12.03 -1.83
CA LYS A 63 14.49 12.81 -2.32
C LYS A 63 15.40 11.95 -3.16
N ILE A 64 16.06 12.57 -4.12
CA ILE A 64 17.18 11.95 -4.83
C ILE A 64 18.46 12.31 -4.08
N GLU A 65 19.19 11.29 -3.64
CA GLU A 65 20.47 11.43 -2.97
C GLU A 65 21.37 10.26 -3.39
N GLU A 66 22.61 10.55 -3.79
CA GLU A 66 23.59 9.54 -4.23
C GLU A 66 23.06 8.61 -5.35
N ASN A 67 22.38 9.18 -6.35
CA ASN A 67 21.73 8.45 -7.46
C ASN A 67 20.70 7.40 -6.99
N LYS A 68 20.12 7.58 -5.81
CA LYS A 68 19.00 6.78 -5.32
C LYS A 68 17.82 7.68 -5.02
N LEU A 69 16.65 7.25 -5.46
CA LEU A 69 15.38 7.74 -4.95
C LEU A 69 15.16 7.13 -3.56
N LYS A 70 15.35 7.94 -2.52
CA LYS A 70 15.05 7.59 -1.13
C LYS A 70 13.65 8.07 -0.82
N VAL A 71 12.79 7.16 -0.36
CA VAL A 71 11.41 7.46 0.02
C VAL A 71 11.19 6.98 1.45
N SER A 72 10.50 7.79 2.24
CA SER A 72 9.97 7.43 3.53
C SER A 72 8.49 7.80 3.58
N GLY A 73 7.69 6.98 4.24
CA GLY A 73 6.26 7.19 4.30
C GLY A 73 5.58 6.31 5.34
N LYS A 74 4.28 6.54 5.46
CA LYS A 74 3.38 5.81 6.36
C LYS A 74 2.14 5.42 5.57
N GLU A 75 1.52 4.32 5.96
CA GLU A 75 0.37 3.76 5.25
C GLU A 75 -0.74 3.35 6.22
N LEU A 76 -1.97 3.72 5.89
CA LEU A 76 -3.19 3.25 6.54
C LEU A 76 -4.08 2.54 5.52
N THR A 77 -4.67 1.40 5.89
CA THR A 77 -5.81 0.82 5.18
C THR A 77 -6.78 0.18 6.16
N TYR A 78 -8.03 0.63 6.12
CA TYR A 78 -9.13 0.15 6.91
C TYR A 78 -9.90 -0.93 6.16
N TYR A 79 -10.20 -2.03 6.86
CA TYR A 79 -11.10 -3.08 6.39
C TYR A 79 -12.52 -2.68 6.74
N LEU A 80 -13.40 -2.67 5.74
CA LEU A 80 -14.78 -2.21 5.85
C LEU A 80 -15.74 -3.36 5.55
N ASP A 81 -16.93 -3.30 6.14
CA ASP A 81 -18.00 -4.24 5.87
C ASP A 81 -18.33 -4.23 4.37
N PRO A 82 -18.38 -5.40 3.69
CA PRO A 82 -18.52 -5.47 2.24
C PRO A 82 -19.88 -4.96 1.73
N THR A 83 -20.88 -4.86 2.62
CA THR A 83 -22.24 -4.40 2.27
C THR A 83 -22.39 -2.92 2.59
N THR A 84 -22.28 -2.56 3.88
CA THR A 84 -22.56 -1.24 4.45
C THR A 84 -21.41 -0.25 4.27
N GLY A 85 -20.16 -0.72 4.17
CA GLY A 85 -18.97 0.14 4.15
C GLY A 85 -18.57 0.69 5.53
N ALA A 86 -19.17 0.22 6.62
CA ALA A 86 -18.74 0.59 7.96
C ALA A 86 -17.34 0.03 8.28
N LYS A 87 -16.52 0.79 9.01
CA LYS A 87 -15.24 0.29 9.55
C LYS A 87 -15.50 -0.92 10.44
N LEU A 88 -14.77 -2.01 10.19
CA LEU A 88 -14.92 -3.22 10.98
C LEU A 88 -13.97 -3.20 12.17
N ASP A 89 -14.52 -3.24 13.38
CA ASP A 89 -13.74 -3.55 14.57
C ASP A 89 -13.60 -5.08 14.75
N ARG A 90 -14.60 -5.83 14.27
CA ARG A 90 -14.72 -7.29 14.43
C ARG A 90 -15.13 -7.99 13.15
N TRP A 91 -14.74 -9.25 13.03
CA TRP A 91 -15.07 -10.09 11.90
C TRP A 91 -15.36 -11.54 12.31
N ASP A 92 -16.37 -12.13 11.66
CA ASP A 92 -16.69 -13.55 11.79
C ASP A 92 -16.05 -14.30 10.62
N ASN A 93 -15.22 -15.30 10.92
CA ASN A 93 -14.57 -16.09 9.90
C ASN A 93 -15.54 -17.17 9.35
N PRO A 94 -15.95 -17.11 8.08
CA PRO A 94 -16.89 -18.07 7.51
C PRO A 94 -16.28 -19.46 7.23
N TRP A 95 -14.97 -19.63 7.37
CA TRP A 95 -14.25 -20.87 7.07
C TRP A 95 -13.73 -21.61 8.30
N THR A 96 -13.46 -20.89 9.39
CA THR A 96 -13.06 -21.49 10.68
C THR A 96 -14.19 -21.50 11.70
N GLU A 97 -15.31 -20.84 11.39
CA GLU A 97 -16.46 -20.62 12.28
C GLU A 97 -16.16 -19.76 13.52
N GLU A 98 -14.93 -19.24 13.62
CA GLU A 98 -14.55 -18.32 14.69
C GLU A 98 -15.31 -17.00 14.60
N LYS A 99 -15.70 -16.51 15.78
CA LYS A 99 -16.59 -15.36 15.94
C LYS A 99 -15.85 -14.21 16.59
N ASN A 100 -16.24 -12.99 16.22
CA ASN A 100 -15.78 -11.75 16.84
C ASN A 100 -14.24 -11.61 16.85
N LEU A 101 -13.54 -12.03 15.79
CA LEU A 101 -12.10 -11.82 15.68
C LEU A 101 -11.81 -10.30 15.60
N PRO A 102 -10.89 -9.74 16.41
CA PRO A 102 -10.43 -8.37 16.25
C PRO A 102 -9.89 -8.14 14.84
N VAL A 103 -10.33 -7.07 14.19
CA VAL A 103 -9.82 -6.70 12.86
C VAL A 103 -8.60 -5.82 13.03
N VAL A 104 -7.44 -6.32 12.61
CA VAL A 104 -6.19 -5.55 12.64
C VAL A 104 -6.03 -4.83 11.30
N HIS A 105 -6.35 -3.54 11.28
CA HIS A 105 -6.17 -2.68 10.11
C HIS A 105 -4.68 -2.50 9.76
N ILE A 106 -4.40 -2.11 8.51
CA ILE A 106 -3.03 -1.82 8.07
C ILE A 106 -2.65 -0.44 8.63
N ALA A 107 -1.55 -0.41 9.38
CA ALA A 107 -0.95 0.79 9.95
C ALA A 107 0.56 0.65 9.89
N ASN A 108 1.12 0.70 8.68
CA ASN A 108 2.56 0.51 8.48
C ASN A 108 3.27 1.84 8.72
N ASP A 109 4.19 1.86 9.69
CA ASP A 109 5.07 2.99 9.96
C ASP A 109 6.40 2.48 10.56
N PRO A 110 7.56 2.67 9.90
CA PRO A 110 7.73 3.34 8.60
C PRO A 110 7.62 2.37 7.39
N VAL A 111 7.39 2.94 6.21
CA VAL A 111 7.52 2.31 4.90
C VAL A 111 8.54 3.07 4.06
N GLN A 112 9.70 2.48 3.84
CA GLN A 112 10.84 3.10 3.18
C GLN A 112 11.37 2.29 2.00
N MET A 113 11.93 2.99 1.01
CA MET A 113 12.67 2.38 -0.09
C MET A 113 13.85 3.26 -0.51
N ALA A 114 14.90 2.63 -1.03
CA ALA A 114 16.01 3.31 -1.68
C ALA A 114 16.31 2.61 -3.01
N LEU A 115 15.87 3.22 -4.12
CA LEU A 115 15.97 2.65 -5.46
C LEU A 115 16.97 3.42 -6.30
N PRO A 116 17.93 2.76 -6.97
CA PRO A 116 18.79 3.42 -7.95
C PRO A 116 17.97 4.15 -9.03
N THR A 117 18.29 5.42 -9.30
CA THR A 117 17.49 6.28 -10.19
C THR A 117 17.53 5.84 -11.64
N PHE A 118 18.56 5.09 -12.04
CA PHE A 118 18.77 4.62 -13.42
C PHE A 118 17.96 3.37 -13.78
N ILE A 119 17.22 2.78 -12.85
CA ILE A 119 16.37 1.61 -13.16
C ILE A 119 15.29 2.05 -14.16
N PRO A 120 15.16 1.38 -15.32
CA PRO A 120 14.13 1.71 -16.31
C PRO A 120 12.72 1.48 -15.77
N MET A 121 11.78 2.31 -16.20
CA MET A 121 10.35 2.19 -15.87
C MET A 121 9.54 1.74 -17.09
N ASP A 122 8.59 0.81 -16.88
CA ASP A 122 7.58 0.49 -17.88
C ASP A 122 6.56 1.64 -17.94
N VAL A 123 6.60 2.38 -19.05
CA VAL A 123 5.69 3.49 -19.32
C VAL A 123 4.85 3.17 -20.54
N ARG A 124 3.53 3.12 -20.33
CA ARG A 124 2.54 2.81 -21.36
C ARG A 124 1.80 4.08 -21.73
N GLN A 125 1.93 4.54 -22.97
CA GLN A 125 1.26 5.74 -23.46
C GLN A 125 0.03 5.37 -24.31
N ASN A 126 -1.08 6.09 -24.08
CA ASN A 126 -2.24 6.05 -24.94
C ASN A 126 -2.32 7.33 -25.79
N LYS A 127 -1.84 7.22 -27.04
CA LYS A 127 -1.81 8.31 -28.01
C LYS A 127 -3.19 8.88 -28.38
N PHE A 128 -4.29 8.18 -28.10
CA PHE A 128 -5.63 8.62 -28.48
C PHE A 128 -6.28 9.55 -27.46
N ASN A 129 -5.85 9.50 -26.19
CA ASN A 129 -6.36 10.36 -25.13
C ASN A 129 -5.26 11.15 -24.39
N GLY A 130 -4.01 11.04 -24.85
CA GLY A 130 -2.87 11.77 -24.28
C GLY A 130 -2.47 11.33 -22.87
N SER A 131 -2.90 10.15 -22.40
CA SER A 131 -2.49 9.64 -21.08
C SER A 131 -1.23 8.78 -21.14
N ALA A 132 -0.47 8.78 -20.06
CA ALA A 132 0.62 7.85 -19.83
C ALA A 132 0.45 7.17 -18.48
N ALA A 133 0.93 5.94 -18.37
CA ALA A 133 0.91 5.18 -17.14
C ALA A 133 2.28 4.60 -16.81
N ILE A 134 2.79 4.88 -15.60
CA ILE A 134 3.95 4.20 -15.03
C ILE A 134 3.46 2.95 -14.31
N VAL A 135 3.97 1.78 -14.70
CA VAL A 135 3.61 0.49 -14.12
C VAL A 135 4.74 -0.01 -13.21
N THR A 136 4.40 -0.40 -11.98
CA THR A 136 5.35 -1.02 -11.05
C THR A 136 4.78 -2.35 -10.56
N GLU A 137 5.58 -3.40 -10.66
CA GLU A 137 5.20 -4.77 -10.30
C GLU A 137 6.24 -5.31 -9.30
N ILE A 138 5.82 -5.53 -8.06
CA ILE A 138 6.71 -5.86 -6.95
C ILE A 138 6.34 -7.24 -6.43
N PRO A 139 6.96 -8.32 -6.95
CA PRO A 139 6.85 -9.64 -6.35
C PRO A 139 7.64 -9.67 -5.04
N LEU A 140 7.01 -10.14 -3.96
CA LEU A 140 7.58 -10.22 -2.62
C LEU A 140 7.75 -11.68 -2.22
N PHE A 141 8.96 -12.04 -1.80
CA PHE A 141 9.28 -13.35 -1.24
C PHE A 141 10.40 -13.22 -0.20
N TYR A 142 10.05 -13.29 1.09
CA TYR A 142 10.99 -13.11 2.19
C TYR A 142 10.59 -13.93 3.43
N PRO A 143 11.49 -14.17 4.40
CA PRO A 143 11.15 -14.92 5.61
C PRO A 143 9.95 -14.33 6.33
N ASN A 144 8.94 -15.16 6.60
CA ASN A 144 7.72 -14.68 7.24
C ASN A 144 8.04 -14.22 8.68
N PRO A 145 7.71 -12.97 9.07
CA PRO A 145 7.91 -12.51 10.44
C PRO A 145 7.23 -13.42 11.49
N LEU A 146 6.11 -14.07 11.12
CA LEU A 146 5.33 -14.95 11.98
C LEU A 146 5.88 -16.38 12.07
N ALA A 147 6.82 -16.78 11.20
CA ALA A 147 7.45 -18.10 11.28
C ALA A 147 8.53 -18.13 12.39
N VAL A 148 8.10 -18.43 13.62
CA VAL A 148 8.95 -18.54 14.82
C VAL A 148 9.06 -19.99 15.30
N GLU A 149 10.13 -20.33 16.02
CA GLU A 149 10.43 -21.73 16.41
C GLU A 149 9.43 -22.36 17.38
N ASP A 150 8.77 -21.56 18.23
CA ASP A 150 7.81 -22.04 19.22
C ASP A 150 6.37 -22.19 18.67
N HIS A 151 6.17 -21.96 17.37
CA HIS A 151 4.89 -22.11 16.68
C HIS A 151 3.76 -21.19 17.19
N THR A 152 4.08 -20.11 17.92
CA THR A 152 3.09 -19.19 18.50
C THR A 152 2.08 -18.65 17.48
N PHE A 153 2.52 -18.41 16.23
CA PHE A 153 1.69 -17.77 15.21
C PHE A 153 1.08 -18.72 14.17
N ASP A 154 1.23 -20.04 14.33
CA ASP A 154 0.83 -21.01 13.30
C ASP A 154 -0.67 -20.96 12.97
N ALA A 155 -1.52 -20.58 13.93
CA ALA A 155 -2.95 -20.40 13.70
C ALA A 155 -3.28 -19.16 12.84
N PHE A 156 -2.36 -18.19 12.76
CA PHE A 156 -2.55 -16.93 12.03
C PHE A 156 -1.87 -16.97 10.66
N ASP A 157 -0.65 -17.50 10.60
CA ASP A 157 0.08 -17.82 9.38
C ASP A 157 1.23 -18.79 9.68
N SER A 158 1.13 -20.03 9.21
CA SER A 158 2.14 -21.08 9.42
C SER A 158 3.18 -21.17 8.29
N ASN A 159 3.13 -20.28 7.29
CA ASN A 159 4.06 -20.32 6.16
C ASN A 159 5.44 -19.82 6.58
N LYS A 160 6.50 -20.53 6.19
CA LYS A 160 7.89 -20.11 6.46
C LYS A 160 8.31 -18.85 5.72
N MET A 161 7.74 -18.65 4.53
CA MET A 161 8.02 -17.50 3.67
C MET A 161 6.73 -16.70 3.51
N TYR A 162 6.85 -15.37 3.61
CA TYR A 162 5.82 -14.46 3.16
C TYR A 162 5.91 -14.32 1.65
N GLU A 163 4.76 -14.41 0.98
CA GLU A 163 4.63 -14.27 -0.46
C GLU A 163 3.45 -13.36 -0.80
N ALA A 164 3.73 -12.35 -1.63
CA ALA A 164 2.73 -11.40 -2.11
C ALA A 164 3.18 -10.77 -3.44
N GLY A 165 2.26 -10.07 -4.10
CA GLY A 165 2.55 -9.19 -5.22
C GLY A 165 1.83 -7.86 -5.04
N GLU A 166 2.57 -6.77 -5.21
CA GLU A 166 2.03 -5.40 -5.25
C GLU A 166 2.12 -4.88 -6.69
N PHE A 167 0.99 -4.53 -7.29
CA PHE A 167 0.90 -4.11 -8.68
C PHE A 167 0.25 -2.74 -8.74
N PHE A 168 1.00 -1.73 -9.20
CA PHE A 168 0.52 -0.36 -9.32
C PHE A 168 0.54 0.11 -10.76
N THR A 169 -0.46 0.89 -11.13
CA THR A 169 -0.50 1.68 -12.36
C THR A 169 -0.79 3.13 -12.00
N PHE A 170 0.20 4.00 -12.15
CA PHE A 170 0.05 5.44 -11.91
C PHE A 170 -0.16 6.16 -13.24
N LYS A 171 -1.34 6.74 -13.42
CA LYS A 171 -1.75 7.34 -14.70
C LYS A 171 -1.82 8.86 -14.59
N CYS A 172 -1.25 9.54 -15.58
CA CYS A 172 -1.23 11.00 -15.70
C CYS A 172 -1.35 11.43 -17.17
N ASN A 173 -1.28 12.74 -17.43
CA ASN A 173 -1.12 13.26 -18.79
C ASN A 173 0.32 12.99 -19.28
N ALA A 174 0.46 12.43 -20.48
CA ALA A 174 1.75 12.08 -21.08
C ALA A 174 2.69 13.28 -21.21
N GLU A 175 2.17 14.47 -21.52
CA GLU A 175 2.98 15.69 -21.67
C GLU A 175 3.65 16.11 -20.35
N GLN A 176 3.08 15.72 -19.21
CA GLN A 176 3.64 16.03 -17.89
C GLN A 176 4.85 15.16 -17.54
N LEU A 177 4.98 13.96 -18.13
CA LEU A 177 6.15 13.11 -17.89
C LEU A 177 7.44 13.72 -18.43
N ASP A 178 7.34 14.55 -19.46
CA ASP A 178 8.50 15.21 -20.07
C ASP A 178 8.86 16.53 -19.37
N GLN A 179 8.04 16.96 -18.39
CA GLN A 179 8.31 18.14 -17.55
C GLN A 179 9.12 17.78 -16.30
N PRO A 180 9.88 18.71 -15.72
CA PRO A 180 10.67 18.46 -14.50
C PRO A 180 9.84 18.52 -13.22
N ASP A 181 8.65 19.11 -13.27
CA ASP A 181 7.84 19.43 -12.10
C ASP A 181 7.06 18.22 -11.56
N THR A 182 6.56 18.36 -10.33
CA THR A 182 5.63 17.40 -9.74
C THR A 182 4.35 17.29 -10.56
N VAL A 183 3.88 16.06 -10.76
CA VAL A 183 2.60 15.77 -11.39
C VAL A 183 1.54 15.59 -10.31
N ASP A 184 0.62 16.52 -10.16
CA ASP A 184 -0.45 16.44 -9.15
C ASP A 184 -1.65 15.62 -9.61
N GLN A 185 -1.97 15.65 -10.90
CA GLN A 185 -3.10 14.91 -11.47
C GLN A 185 -2.69 13.47 -11.79
N VAL A 186 -2.70 12.62 -10.77
CA VAL A 186 -2.34 11.20 -10.89
C VAL A 186 -3.46 10.32 -10.35
N GLU A 187 -3.97 9.43 -11.20
CA GLU A 187 -4.83 8.31 -10.79
C GLU A 187 -3.95 7.10 -10.48
N VAL A 188 -4.35 6.28 -9.50
CA VAL A 188 -3.68 5.00 -9.21
C VAL A 188 -4.68 3.85 -9.30
N ASN A 189 -4.29 2.77 -9.98
CA ASN A 189 -4.84 1.45 -9.72
C ASN A 189 -3.83 0.66 -8.89
N TRP A 190 -4.30 0.00 -7.85
CA TRP A 190 -3.49 -0.84 -6.99
C TRP A 190 -4.17 -2.21 -6.84
N THR A 191 -3.42 -3.25 -7.20
CA THR A 191 -3.79 -4.63 -6.91
C THR A 191 -2.76 -5.25 -6.00
N ARG A 192 -3.21 -5.87 -4.92
CA ARG A 192 -2.38 -6.71 -4.06
C ARG A 192 -2.88 -8.14 -4.09
N VAL A 193 -1.96 -9.08 -4.26
CA VAL A 193 -2.22 -10.51 -4.03
C VAL A 193 -1.38 -10.95 -2.84
N SER A 194 -2.00 -11.53 -1.82
CA SER A 194 -1.28 -11.97 -0.61
C SER A 194 -1.95 -13.17 0.04
N LYS A 195 -1.29 -13.80 1.01
CA LYS A 195 -1.99 -14.69 1.95
C LYS A 195 -3.07 -13.94 2.73
N PHE A 196 -3.91 -14.71 3.44
CA PHE A 196 -4.90 -14.18 4.37
C PHE A 196 -4.22 -13.29 5.42
N ALA A 197 -4.86 -12.17 5.78
CA ALA A 197 -4.34 -11.30 6.81
C ALA A 197 -4.28 -12.06 8.16
N PRO A 198 -3.24 -11.85 8.99
CA PRO A 198 -3.03 -12.66 10.20
C PRO A 198 -4.26 -12.71 11.11
N PHE A 199 -4.94 -11.58 11.34
CA PHE A 199 -6.11 -11.49 12.21
C PHE A 199 -7.29 -12.37 11.76
N MET A 200 -7.31 -12.82 10.50
CA MET A 200 -8.32 -13.73 9.98
C MET A 200 -8.15 -15.15 10.54
N LYS A 201 -7.01 -15.47 11.16
CA LYS A 201 -6.71 -16.78 11.77
C LYS A 201 -6.90 -17.94 10.80
N MET A 202 -6.32 -17.78 9.61
CA MET A 202 -6.38 -18.73 8.49
C MET A 202 -5.08 -19.52 8.32
N GLY A 203 -4.38 -19.76 9.43
CA GLY A 203 -3.12 -20.52 9.44
C GLY A 203 -3.23 -21.87 8.74
N GLY A 204 -2.26 -22.17 7.87
CA GLY A 204 -2.20 -23.41 7.09
C GLY A 204 -3.29 -23.59 6.02
N LYS A 205 -4.19 -22.61 5.82
CA LYS A 205 -5.23 -22.71 4.78
C LYS A 205 -4.70 -22.29 3.41
N ASP A 206 -5.04 -23.09 2.40
CA ASP A 206 -4.80 -22.73 1.02
C ASP A 206 -5.71 -21.58 0.57
N GLY A 207 -5.15 -20.71 -0.27
CA GLY A 207 -5.85 -19.57 -0.83
C GLY A 207 -5.06 -18.27 -0.70
N TYR A 208 -5.68 -17.20 -1.17
CA TYR A 208 -5.11 -15.86 -1.16
C TYR A 208 -6.21 -14.79 -1.17
N LEU A 209 -5.81 -13.59 -0.80
CA LEU A 209 -6.58 -12.38 -0.95
C LEU A 209 -6.18 -11.66 -2.22
N VAL A 210 -7.16 -11.04 -2.88
CA VAL A 210 -6.95 -10.07 -3.95
C VAL A 210 -7.58 -8.76 -3.51
N TYR A 211 -6.75 -7.75 -3.28
CA TYR A 211 -7.15 -6.37 -3.10
C TYR A 211 -7.20 -5.76 -4.50
N HIS A 212 -8.32 -5.13 -4.85
CA HIS A 212 -8.45 -4.40 -6.10
C HIS A 212 -8.99 -3.01 -5.80
N CYS A 213 -8.10 -2.03 -5.94
CA CYS A 213 -8.30 -0.67 -5.48
C CYS A 213 -8.04 0.33 -6.61
N THR A 214 -8.75 1.46 -6.54
CA THR A 214 -8.48 2.64 -7.34
C THR A 214 -8.38 3.85 -6.43
N GLY A 215 -7.61 4.85 -6.84
CA GLY A 215 -7.31 6.01 -6.01
C GLY A 215 -6.73 7.15 -6.81
N TYR A 216 -6.27 8.16 -6.09
CA TYR A 216 -5.66 9.35 -6.68
C TYR A 216 -4.70 10.04 -5.72
N LYS A 217 -3.77 10.79 -6.31
CA LYS A 217 -2.88 11.73 -5.63
C LYS A 217 -3.65 12.98 -5.24
N LEU A 218 -3.43 13.48 -4.03
CA LEU A 218 -3.91 14.81 -3.64
C LEU A 218 -2.92 15.87 -4.15
N PRO A 219 -3.40 17.08 -4.52
CA PRO A 219 -2.53 18.14 -5.04
C PRO A 219 -1.47 18.59 -4.01
N GLN A 220 -0.37 19.18 -4.48
CA GLN A 220 0.65 19.71 -3.57
C GLN A 220 0.04 20.70 -2.56
N GLY A 221 0.46 20.58 -1.30
CA GLY A 221 -0.03 21.40 -0.20
C GLY A 221 -1.30 20.89 0.47
N ALA A 222 -1.89 19.80 -0.04
CA ALA A 222 -2.94 19.08 0.68
C ALA A 222 -2.43 18.52 2.01
N THR A 223 -3.36 18.34 2.94
CA THR A 223 -3.14 17.86 4.30
C THR A 223 -3.99 16.62 4.57
N ALA A 224 -3.81 15.99 5.74
CA ALA A 224 -4.65 14.87 6.14
C ALA A 224 -6.15 15.22 6.23
N ASP A 225 -6.51 16.49 6.41
CA ASP A 225 -7.90 16.95 6.45
C ASP A 225 -8.57 16.92 5.06
N ASP A 226 -7.78 16.87 3.97
CA ASP A 226 -8.27 16.83 2.58
C ASP A 226 -8.54 15.40 2.08
N LEU A 227 -8.26 14.38 2.91
CA LEU A 227 -8.58 12.98 2.64
C LEU A 227 -10.08 12.69 2.81
N ASP A 228 -10.50 11.49 2.43
CA ASP A 228 -11.83 10.98 2.78
C ASP A 228 -12.15 11.18 4.27
N ALA A 229 -13.42 11.48 4.56
CA ALA A 229 -13.87 11.84 5.91
C ALA A 229 -13.55 10.76 6.95
N LEU A 230 -13.58 9.47 6.59
CA LEU A 230 -13.18 8.40 7.52
C LEU A 230 -11.68 8.48 7.82
N LEU A 231 -10.85 8.63 6.79
CA LEU A 231 -9.39 8.74 6.94
C LEU A 231 -8.99 9.97 7.75
N ALA A 232 -9.51 11.15 7.40
CA ALA A 232 -9.24 12.40 8.09
C ALA A 232 -9.63 12.32 9.58
N LYS A 233 -10.80 11.74 9.87
CA LYS A 233 -11.25 11.53 11.25
C LYS A 233 -10.35 10.57 12.02
N GLU A 234 -9.99 9.42 11.46
CA GLU A 234 -9.16 8.44 12.14
C GLU A 234 -7.73 8.97 12.38
N ILE A 235 -7.15 9.68 11.42
CA ILE A 235 -5.85 10.34 11.60
C ILE A 235 -5.93 11.38 12.72
N LYS A 236 -6.97 12.22 12.74
CA LYS A 236 -7.12 13.25 13.77
C LYS A 236 -7.33 12.67 15.18
N ASP A 237 -8.19 11.66 15.30
CA ASP A 237 -8.68 11.20 16.59
C ASP A 237 -7.88 10.01 17.17
N VAL A 238 -7.31 9.17 16.31
CA VAL A 238 -6.71 7.87 16.69
C VAL A 238 -5.21 7.85 16.42
N VAL A 239 -4.77 8.25 15.23
CA VAL A 239 -3.38 8.10 14.76
C VAL A 239 -2.77 9.40 14.18
N PRO A 240 -2.63 10.49 14.96
CA PRO A 240 -2.15 11.79 14.49
C PRO A 240 -0.72 11.77 13.91
N GLU A 241 0.09 10.75 14.16
CA GLU A 241 1.43 10.59 13.57
C GLU A 241 1.41 10.31 12.06
N TYR A 242 0.23 10.05 11.47
CA TYR A 242 0.04 9.84 10.03
C TYR A 242 -0.28 11.14 9.26
N THR A 243 -0.23 12.31 9.91
CA THR A 243 -0.38 13.61 9.22
C THR A 243 0.82 14.00 8.37
N THR A 244 1.98 13.34 8.53
CA THR A 244 3.23 13.62 7.79
C THR A 244 4.09 12.37 7.71
N ALA A 245 4.95 12.29 6.69
CA ALA A 245 6.00 11.30 6.62
C ALA A 245 7.25 11.76 7.38
N ASP A 246 7.90 10.81 8.04
CA ASP A 246 9.21 11.03 8.67
C ASP A 246 10.33 11.07 7.62
N GLU A 247 11.47 11.66 7.98
CA GLU A 247 12.65 11.64 7.13
C GLU A 247 13.18 10.21 6.92
N TYR A 248 13.81 9.97 5.77
CA TYR A 248 14.42 8.68 5.48
C TYR A 248 15.49 8.32 6.52
N ASN A 249 15.32 7.18 7.16
CA ASN A 249 16.25 6.63 8.15
C ASN A 249 16.77 5.25 7.68
N PRO A 250 18.06 5.14 7.29
CA PRO A 250 18.63 3.87 6.83
C PRO A 250 18.66 2.76 7.89
N ASP A 251 18.60 3.11 9.18
CA ASP A 251 18.64 2.16 10.29
C ASP A 251 17.24 1.66 10.71
N ALA A 252 16.18 2.32 10.22
CA ALA A 252 14.81 1.92 10.55
C ALA A 252 14.37 0.70 9.72
N GLN A 253 13.75 -0.27 10.41
CA GLN A 253 13.18 -1.44 9.77
C GLN A 253 11.77 -1.12 9.26
N ASN A 254 11.50 -1.49 8.01
CA ASN A 254 10.16 -1.36 7.44
C ASN A 254 9.14 -2.20 8.23
N VAL A 255 7.97 -1.61 8.45
CA VAL A 255 6.83 -2.30 9.05
C VAL A 255 5.92 -2.81 7.93
N SER A 256 5.45 -4.04 8.12
CA SER A 256 4.45 -4.72 7.28
C SER A 256 3.28 -5.12 8.17
N SER A 257 2.13 -5.46 7.59
CA SER A 257 0.99 -5.95 8.38
C SER A 257 1.33 -7.19 9.22
N TRP A 258 2.29 -8.01 8.78
CA TRP A 258 2.75 -9.20 9.51
C TRP A 258 3.67 -8.84 10.68
N SER A 259 4.65 -7.96 10.47
CA SER A 259 5.53 -7.51 11.56
C SER A 259 4.80 -6.64 12.57
N TYR A 260 3.82 -5.84 12.13
CA TYR A 260 2.91 -5.09 13.00
C TYR A 260 2.07 -6.04 13.86
N PHE A 261 1.40 -7.03 13.24
CA PHE A 261 0.63 -8.04 13.97
C PHE A 261 1.50 -8.78 15.01
N LYS A 262 2.70 -9.21 14.63
CA LYS A 262 3.66 -9.85 15.54
C LYS A 262 3.97 -8.96 16.75
N LYS A 263 4.34 -7.71 16.49
CA LYS A 263 4.75 -6.74 17.52
C LYS A 263 3.65 -6.50 18.54
N HIS A 264 2.39 -6.55 18.11
CA HIS A 264 1.24 -6.22 18.94
C HIS A 264 0.35 -7.45 19.24
N PHE A 265 0.93 -8.65 19.17
CA PHE A 265 0.19 -9.88 19.36
C PHE A 265 -0.35 -10.05 20.78
N ASP A 266 0.41 -9.64 21.80
CA ASP A 266 -0.04 -9.70 23.18
C ASP A 266 -1.32 -8.89 23.40
N ARG A 267 -1.42 -7.70 22.79
CA ARG A 267 -2.64 -6.90 22.79
C ARG A 267 -3.78 -7.64 22.09
N TYR A 268 -3.53 -8.17 20.89
CA TYR A 268 -4.53 -8.95 20.15
C TYR A 268 -5.09 -10.13 20.97
N GLN A 269 -4.24 -10.82 21.73
CA GLN A 269 -4.63 -12.00 22.49
C GLN A 269 -5.37 -11.66 23.79
N HIS A 270 -4.97 -10.59 24.49
CA HIS A 270 -5.44 -10.31 25.85
C HIS A 270 -6.45 -9.16 25.93
N GLU A 271 -6.56 -8.34 24.89
CA GLU A 271 -7.48 -7.20 24.81
C GLU A 271 -8.38 -7.35 23.58
N PRO A 272 -9.32 -8.32 23.56
CA PRO A 272 -10.15 -8.55 22.39
C PRO A 272 -10.91 -7.27 22.00
N GLU A 273 -11.40 -6.50 22.97
CA GLU A 273 -12.15 -5.25 22.76
C GLU A 273 -11.30 -4.04 22.33
N ALA A 274 -9.98 -4.20 22.19
CA ALA A 274 -9.11 -3.13 21.73
C ALA A 274 -9.45 -2.70 20.29
N THR A 275 -9.45 -1.39 20.07
CA THR A 275 -9.58 -0.81 18.73
C THR A 275 -8.25 -0.86 17.98
N TRP A 276 -8.35 -0.93 16.65
CA TRP A 276 -7.22 -0.88 15.73
C TRP A 276 -7.46 0.22 14.67
N PRO A 277 -6.41 0.87 14.12
CA PRO A 277 -5.02 0.85 14.60
C PRO A 277 -4.88 1.24 16.07
N ILE A 278 -3.76 0.89 16.69
CA ILE A 278 -3.51 1.22 18.10
C ILE A 278 -3.53 2.74 18.25
N PRO A 279 -4.38 3.32 19.11
CA PRO A 279 -4.42 4.76 19.31
C PRO A 279 -3.12 5.28 19.90
N SER A 280 -2.62 6.43 19.44
CA SER A 280 -1.33 6.99 19.89
C SER A 280 -1.33 7.51 21.33
N LYS A 281 -2.48 7.48 22.01
CA LYS A 281 -2.68 7.98 23.38
C LYS A 281 -2.89 6.88 24.42
N GLU A 282 -2.67 5.62 24.05
CA GLU A 282 -2.70 4.49 24.98
C GLU A 282 -1.34 4.18 25.60
#